data_AF-A0A943B356-F1
#
_entry.id   AF-A0A943B356-F1
#
_cell.length_a   1.000
_cell.length_b   1.000
_cell.length_c   1.000
_cell.angle_alpha   90.00
_cell.angle_beta   90.00
_cell.angle_gamma   90.00
#
_symmetry.space_group_name_H-M   'P 1'
#
loop_
_entity.id
_entity.type
_entity.pdbx_description
1 polymer ?
#
loop_
_entity_poly.entity_id
_entity_poly.type
_entity_poly.pdbx_seq_one_letter_code
_entity_poly.pdbx_strand_id
1 'polypeptide(L)' 'MRITIQMTQESDLVWRASALELPEVEARGESPQRAAQKVQALALRRLAERLEGDDFVPVLEDIAFDMPYFEPVAER' A
#
# COMPACT_ATOMS: atom_id res chain seq x y z
N MET A 1 -10.59 -4.76 -7.64
CA MET A 1 -10.30 -4.59 -6.20
C MET A 1 -9.90 -3.16 -5.91
N ARG A 2 -10.43 -2.57 -4.83
CA ARG A 2 -10.00 -1.26 -4.32
C ARG A 2 -9.32 -1.46 -2.99
N ILE A 3 -8.13 -0.87 -2.82
CA ILE A 3 -7.31 -0.98 -1.62
C ILE A 3 -7.17 0.41 -1.00
N THR A 4 -7.68 0.58 0.20
CA THR A 4 -7.60 1.81 0.96
C THR A 4 -6.30 1.86 1.74
N ILE A 5 -5.48 2.88 1.50
CA ILE A 5 -4.24 3.10 2.25
C ILE A 5 -4.51 4.07 3.39
N GLN A 6 -4.41 3.56 4.61
CA GLN A 6 -4.33 4.38 5.80
C GLN A 6 -2.90 4.88 5.98
N MET A 7 -2.74 6.17 6.28
CA MET A 7 -1.44 6.81 6.49
C MET A 7 -1.37 7.43 7.88
N THR A 8 -0.27 7.20 8.59
CA THR A 8 0.01 7.76 9.91
C THR A 8 1.42 8.33 9.94
N GLN A 9 1.57 9.58 10.37
CA GLN A 9 2.88 10.13 10.71
C GLN A 9 3.23 9.71 12.14
N GLU A 10 4.25 8.88 12.30
CA GLU A 10 4.72 8.43 13.61
C GLU A 10 5.69 9.43 14.24
N SER A 11 6.48 10.11 13.41
CA SER A 11 7.38 11.21 13.77
C SER A 11 7.75 12.03 12.51
N ASP A 12 8.52 13.11 12.67
CA ASP A 12 8.84 14.07 11.58
C ASP A 12 9.26 13.42 10.25
N LEU A 13 10.04 12.34 10.32
CA LEU A 13 10.56 11.61 9.16
C LEU A 13 10.14 10.14 9.14
N VAL A 14 9.08 9.77 9.86
CA VAL A 14 8.59 8.39 9.88
C VAL A 14 7.11 8.39 9.56
N TRP A 15 6.81 7.92 8.36
CA TRP A 15 5.47 7.69 7.86
C TRP A 15 5.20 6.19 7.82
N ARG A 16 4.05 5.77 8.32
CA ARG A 16 3.54 4.41 8.24
C ARG A 16 2.33 4.39 7.32
N ALA A 17 2.33 3.47 6.36
CA ALA A 17 1.21 3.21 5.47
C ALA A 17 0.73 1.77 5.64
N SER A 18 -0.59 1.57 5.74
CA SER A 18 -1.22 0.26 5.93
C SER A 18 -2.35 0.08 4.92
N ALA A 19 -2.43 -1.09 4.28
CA ALA A 19 -3.54 -1.44 3.39
C ALA A 19 -4.68 -2.07 4.21
N LEU A 20 -5.86 -1.46 4.22
CA LEU A 20 -6.96 -1.92 5.10
C LEU A 20 -7.53 -3.27 4.69
N GLU A 21 -7.57 -3.56 3.40
CA GLU A 21 -8.09 -4.81 2.83
C GLU A 21 -7.06 -5.94 2.85
N LEU A 22 -5.81 -5.63 3.20
CA LEU A 22 -4.70 -6.57 3.37
C LEU A 22 -3.98 -6.22 4.68
N PRO A 23 -4.55 -6.55 5.86
CA PRO A 23 -4.05 -6.09 7.16
C PRO A 23 -2.60 -6.51 7.45
N GLU A 24 -2.11 -7.56 6.81
CA GLU A 24 -0.71 -8.01 6.87
C GLU A 24 0.26 -7.13 6.07
N VAL A 25 -0.25 -6.15 5.31
CA VAL A 25 0.50 -5.25 4.44
C VAL A 25 0.63 -3.87 5.10
N GLU A 26 1.79 -3.64 5.71
CA GLU A 26 2.22 -2.36 6.28
C GLU A 26 3.64 -2.03 5.82
N ALA A 27 3.94 -0.74 5.61
CA ALA A 27 5.28 -0.26 5.33
C ALA A 27 5.59 1.08 6.00
N ARG A 28 6.88 1.32 6.26
CA ARG A 28 7.39 2.63 6.71
C ARG A 28 8.23 3.32 5.64
N GLY A 29 8.10 4.64 5.55
CA GLY A 29 8.88 5.50 4.67
C GLY A 29 9.31 6.79 5.35
N GLU A 30 10.36 7.40 4.81
CA GLU A 30 10.87 8.72 5.25
C GLU A 30 9.98 9.90 4.80
N SER A 31 9.01 9.62 3.94
CA SER A 31 7.99 10.55 3.45
C SER A 31 6.66 9.81 3.20
N PRO A 32 5.52 10.52 3.07
CA PRO A 32 4.25 9.91 2.69
C PRO A 32 4.37 9.12 1.39
N GLN A 33 5.06 9.67 0.39
CA GLN A 33 5.24 9.05 -0.92
C GLN A 33 6.06 7.76 -0.82
N ARG A 34 7.14 7.77 -0.03
CA ARG A 34 7.98 6.57 0.18
C ARG A 34 7.21 5.47 0.92
N ALA A 35 6.39 5.83 1.92
CA ALA A 35 5.56 4.88 2.64
C ALA A 35 4.47 4.29 1.70
N ALA A 36 3.82 5.15 0.90
CA ALA A 36 2.83 4.77 -0.11
C ALA A 36 3.40 3.80 -1.15
N GLN A 37 4.52 4.12 -1.78
CA GLN A 37 5.16 3.26 -2.79
C GLN A 37 5.48 1.87 -2.23
N LYS A 38 6.01 1.81 -1.00
CA LYS A 38 6.35 0.54 -0.36
C LYS A 38 5.09 -0.28 -0.04
N VAL A 39 4.04 0.33 0.50
CA VAL A 39 2.80 -0.41 0.82
C VAL A 39 2.10 -0.90 -0.45
N GLN A 40 2.10 -0.10 -1.52
CA GLN A 40 1.56 -0.50 -2.82
C GLN A 40 2.31 -1.71 -3.39
N ALA A 41 3.65 -1.68 -3.37
CA ALA A 41 4.47 -2.80 -3.84
C ALA A 41 4.20 -4.09 -3.04
N LEU A 42 4.10 -3.98 -1.71
CA LEU A 42 3.78 -5.12 -0.84
C LEU A 42 2.35 -5.65 -1.10
N ALA A 43 1.38 -4.78 -1.30
CA ALA A 43 0.00 -5.16 -1.61
C ALA A 43 -0.07 -5.93 -2.93
N LEU A 44 0.57 -5.41 -3.99
CA LEU A 44 0.64 -6.10 -5.27
C LEU A 44 1.34 -7.45 -5.16
N ARG A 45 2.40 -7.56 -4.36
CA ARG A 45 3.08 -8.84 -4.11
C ARG A 45 2.15 -9.84 -3.42
N ARG A 46 1.41 -9.42 -2.39
CA ARG A 46 0.45 -10.30 -1.71
C ARG A 46 -0.68 -10.75 -2.64
N LEU A 47 -1.16 -9.87 -3.51
CA LEU A 47 -2.16 -10.25 -4.52
C LEU A 47 -1.61 -11.27 -5.51
N ALA A 48 -0.37 -11.09 -5.98
CA ALA A 48 0.30 -12.07 -6.84
C ALA A 48 0.44 -13.44 -6.13
N GLU A 49 0.95 -13.46 -4.90
CA GLU A 49 1.07 -14.68 -4.09
C GLU A 49 -0.28 -15.41 -3.93
N ARG A 50 -1.38 -14.66 -3.75
CA ARG A 50 -2.73 -15.24 -3.64
C ARG A 50 -3.25 -15.80 -4.96
N LEU A 51 -2.96 -15.14 -6.09
CA LEU A 51 -3.34 -15.63 -7.42
C LEU A 51 -2.56 -16.87 -7.85
N GLU A 52 -1.32 -17.01 -7.38
CA GLU A 52 -0.47 -18.18 -7.64
C GLU A 52 -0.82 -19.38 -6.76
N GLY A 53 -1.47 -19.15 -5.61
CA GLY A 53 -1.88 -20.20 -4.68
C GLY A 53 -3.00 -21.09 -5.21
N ASP A 54 -3.16 -22.26 -4.60
CA ASP A 54 -4.22 -23.22 -4.93
C ASP A 54 -5.60 -22.85 -4.35
N ASP A 55 -5.67 -21.77 -3.55
CA ASP A 55 -6.92 -21.26 -3.01
C ASP A 55 -7.74 -20.55 -4.09
N PHE A 56 -9.05 -20.81 -4.13
CA PHE A 56 -9.92 -20.11 -5.08
C PHE A 56 -10.03 -18.62 -4.73
N VAL A 57 -9.27 -17.79 -5.43
CA VAL A 57 -9.41 -16.34 -5.41
C VAL A 57 -10.16 -15.87 -6.67
N PRO A 58 -11.10 -14.91 -6.54
CA PRO A 58 -11.70 -14.27 -7.70
C PRO A 58 -10.64 -13.65 -8.62
N VAL A 59 -10.86 -13.74 -9.93
CA VAL A 59 -10.01 -13.07 -10.92
C VAL A 59 -10.01 -11.56 -10.66
N LEU A 60 -8.83 -10.96 -10.64
CA LEU A 60 -8.66 -9.52 -10.49
C LEU A 60 -8.63 -8.87 -11.88
N GLU A 61 -9.71 -8.17 -12.25
CA GLU A 61 -9.77 -7.40 -13.51
C GLU A 61 -9.08 -6.04 -13.36
N ASP A 62 -9.34 -5.34 -12.26
CA ASP A 62 -8.78 -4.01 -11.96
C ASP A 62 -8.23 -3.96 -10.53
N ILE A 63 -7.16 -3.18 -10.33
CA ILE A 63 -6.62 -2.85 -9.00
C ILE A 63 -6.49 -1.34 -8.91
N ALA A 64 -7.10 -0.75 -7.87
CA ALA A 64 -7.00 0.68 -7.58
C ALA A 64 -6.62 0.91 -6.12
N PHE A 65 -5.80 1.92 -5.87
CA PHE A 65 -5.44 2.36 -4.52
C PHE A 65 -6.15 3.68 -4.20
N ASP A 66 -6.91 3.69 -3.10
CA ASP A 66 -7.45 4.92 -2.52
C ASP A 66 -6.42 5.47 -1.53
N MET A 67 -5.92 6.66 -1.82
CA MET A 67 -4.82 7.29 -1.09
C MET A 67 -5.31 8.63 -0.51
N PRO A 68 -4.93 8.97 0.73
CA PRO A 68 -5.08 10.35 1.17
C PRO A 68 -4.24 11.26 0.28
N TYR A 69 -4.70 12.49 0.06
CA TYR A 69 -3.88 13.49 -0.64
C TYR A 69 -2.65 13.84 0.21
N PHE A 70 -1.48 13.88 -0.43
CA PHE A 70 -0.26 14.40 0.17
C PHE A 70 0.45 15.28 -0.85
N GLU A 71 0.95 16.43 -0.39
CA GLU A 71 1.77 17.30 -1.23
C GLU A 71 3.02 16.53 -1.69
N PRO A 72 3.29 16.44 -3.00
CA PRO A 72 4.51 15.81 -3.51
C PRO A 72 5.73 16.48 -2.90
N VAL A 73 6.53 15.73 -2.15
CA VAL A 73 7.87 16.21 -1.77
C VAL A 73 8.70 16.21 -3.04
N ALA A 74 9.17 17.38 -3.49
CA ALA A 74 10.08 17.46 -4.63
C ALA A 74 11.30 16.59 -4.34
N GLU A 75 11.57 15.59 -5.18
CA GLU A 75 12.78 14.78 -5.09
C GLU A 75 13.99 15.71 -5.22
N ARG A 76 14.89 15.67 -4.22
CA ARG A 76 16.17 16.38 -4.24
C ARG A 76 17.22 15.59 -4.97
#